data_AF-A0AAN9LKV3-F1
#
_entry.id   AF-A0AAN9LKV3-F1
#
_cell.length_a   1.000
_cell.length_b   1.000
_cell.length_c   1.000
_cell.angle_alpha   90.00
_cell.angle_beta   90.00
_cell.angle_gamma   90.00
#
_symmetry.space_group_name_H-M   'P 1'
#
loop_
_entity.id
_entity.type
_entity.pdbx_description
1 polymer ?
#
loop_
_entity_poly.entity_id
_entity_poly.type
_entity_poly.pdbx_seq_one_letter_code
_entity_poly.pdbx_strand_id
1 'polypeptide(L)'
;MAAEPTRPIKIIAGADDFGTPIKDALVAHLRSVNIEVEDLGTTSYYSAGAEVGRRVSQSLSSSPEVRGLVACGTGAGVSIFANKFPGVYAANCLTPSDAINTRSINNSNVLAVSGKYTSPETAIEILNTWLKTPFKSACPANDGKPWPQEIESFLDNSLVEMPEIGKEGAVDTCAVCCLVKNRELNPIDIIPGGSMKIVRESPTSAFVRFKAGSVEPAHHHTFGHDLVVIEGKKSVWNLTKKERYDLTVGDYLFTPARDVHRVKYYEDTEFFIKWDGHWDMFFDEDLETAKNAIDKELGLTN
;
A
#
# COMPACT_ATOMS: atom_id res chain seq x y z
N MET A 1 -31.69 14.05 -0.32
CA MET A 1 -30.64 13.04 -0.11
C MET A 1 -30.32 13.01 1.36
N ALA A 2 -30.43 11.86 2.02
CA ALA A 2 -30.09 11.75 3.44
C ALA A 2 -28.61 12.06 3.63
N ALA A 3 -28.26 12.88 4.63
CA ALA A 3 -26.86 13.16 4.96
C ALA A 3 -26.17 11.84 5.30
N GLU A 4 -25.05 11.56 4.64
CA GLU A 4 -24.17 10.43 4.99
C GLU A 4 -23.83 10.48 6.49
N PRO A 5 -23.81 9.34 7.20
CA PRO A 5 -23.44 9.33 8.60
C PRO A 5 -22.01 9.86 8.74
N THR A 6 -21.86 10.97 9.49
CA THR A 6 -20.56 11.61 9.71
C THR A 6 -19.61 10.62 10.37
N ARG A 7 -18.55 10.22 9.66
CA ARG A 7 -17.48 9.40 10.25
C ARG A 7 -16.90 10.16 11.44
N PRO A 8 -16.56 9.47 12.55
CA PRO A 8 -15.85 10.13 13.63
C PRO A 8 -14.55 10.74 13.07
N ILE A 9 -14.24 11.97 13.48
CA ILE A 9 -13.07 12.72 12.99
C ILE A 9 -12.00 12.72 14.09
N LYS A 10 -10.75 12.45 13.69
CA LYS A 10 -9.56 12.67 14.50
C LYS A 10 -8.70 13.76 13.87
N ILE A 11 -8.25 14.72 14.68
CA ILE A 11 -7.35 15.81 14.25
C ILE A 11 -5.93 15.54 14.70
N ILE A 12 -4.96 15.63 13.79
CA ILE A 12 -3.53 15.70 14.11
C ILE A 12 -3.10 17.16 14.07
N ALA A 13 -2.65 17.69 15.20
CA ALA A 13 -2.29 19.10 15.34
C ALA A 13 -0.77 19.30 15.50
N GLY A 14 -0.21 20.37 14.92
CA GLY A 14 1.19 20.74 15.13
C GLY A 14 1.46 22.20 14.79
N ALA A 15 2.47 22.81 15.41
CA ALA A 15 2.80 24.22 15.16
C ALA A 15 4.28 24.54 15.28
N ASP A 16 4.67 25.72 14.76
CA ASP A 16 5.89 26.40 15.18
C ASP A 16 5.67 27.33 16.37
N ASP A 17 6.74 27.95 16.86
CA ASP A 17 6.69 28.87 18.00
C ASP A 17 5.68 30.01 17.78
N PHE A 18 5.58 30.54 16.55
CA PHE A 18 4.64 31.61 16.22
C PHE A 18 3.18 31.12 16.11
N GLY A 19 2.97 29.84 15.76
CA GLY A 19 1.66 29.22 15.64
C GLY A 19 1.16 28.53 16.92
N THR A 20 2.01 28.32 17.91
CA THR A 20 1.66 27.55 19.11
C THR A 20 0.46 28.12 19.87
N PRO A 21 0.39 29.43 20.17
CA PRO A 21 -0.76 29.98 20.90
C PRO A 21 -2.10 29.76 20.18
N ILE A 22 -2.12 29.93 18.84
CA ILE A 22 -3.35 29.75 18.07
C ILE A 22 -3.72 28.26 17.93
N LYS A 23 -2.73 27.38 17.76
CA LYS A 23 -2.93 25.93 17.75
C LYS A 23 -3.49 25.44 19.09
N ASP A 24 -2.95 25.89 20.22
CA ASP A 24 -3.43 25.51 21.55
C ASP A 24 -4.89 25.91 21.78
N ALA A 25 -5.27 27.14 21.38
CA ALA A 25 -6.66 27.60 21.45
C ALA A 25 -7.61 26.69 20.64
N LEU A 26 -7.21 26.30 19.42
CA LEU A 26 -7.99 25.43 18.56
C LEU A 26 -8.06 23.99 19.10
N VAL A 27 -6.96 23.45 19.62
CA VAL A 27 -6.92 22.13 20.27
C VAL A 27 -7.84 22.09 21.49
N ALA A 28 -7.83 23.14 22.31
CA ALA A 28 -8.74 23.27 23.45
C ALA A 28 -10.20 23.31 22.99
N HIS A 29 -10.52 24.07 21.95
CA HIS A 29 -11.86 24.13 21.37
C HIS A 29 -12.32 22.77 20.86
N LEU A 30 -11.50 22.07 20.06
CA LEU A 30 -11.80 20.73 19.53
C LEU A 30 -12.09 19.72 20.64
N ARG A 31 -11.27 19.71 21.70
CA ARG A 31 -11.48 18.86 22.87
C ARG A 31 -12.79 19.21 23.59
N SER A 32 -13.15 20.49 23.67
CA SER A 32 -14.40 20.92 24.31
C SER A 32 -15.66 20.45 23.57
N VAL A 33 -15.55 20.21 22.26
CA VAL A 33 -16.63 19.65 21.42
C VAL A 33 -16.47 18.14 21.16
N ASN A 34 -15.67 17.44 21.98
CA ASN A 34 -15.45 15.99 21.94
C ASN A 34 -14.86 15.45 20.62
N ILE A 35 -14.04 16.23 19.93
CA ILE A 35 -13.24 15.74 18.79
C ILE A 35 -11.90 15.20 19.31
N GLU A 36 -11.50 14.01 18.87
CA GLU A 36 -10.21 13.44 19.23
C GLU A 36 -9.08 14.27 18.61
N VAL A 37 -8.09 14.65 19.41
CA VAL A 37 -6.93 15.42 18.95
C VAL A 37 -5.63 14.80 19.42
N GLU A 38 -4.77 14.44 18.47
CA GLU A 38 -3.37 14.12 18.70
C GLU A 38 -2.53 15.38 18.47
N ASP A 39 -2.05 15.98 19.55
CA ASP A 39 -1.25 17.19 19.50
C ASP A 39 0.24 16.85 19.53
N LEU A 40 0.92 17.09 18.41
CA LEU A 40 2.36 16.86 18.23
C LEU A 40 3.22 17.93 18.91
N GLY A 41 2.59 18.98 19.44
CA GLY A 41 3.27 20.08 20.11
C GLY A 41 3.92 21.07 19.16
N THR A 42 5.00 21.67 19.66
CA THR A 42 5.71 22.76 18.99
C THR A 42 7.05 22.26 18.47
N THR A 43 7.33 22.55 17.20
CA THR A 43 8.62 22.23 16.55
C THR A 43 8.88 23.20 15.40
N SER A 44 9.93 23.00 14.61
CA SER A 44 10.15 23.84 13.43
C SER A 44 8.97 23.74 12.45
N TYR A 45 8.66 24.83 11.75
CA TYR A 45 7.52 24.88 10.83
C TYR A 45 7.59 23.83 9.70
N TYR A 46 8.79 23.47 9.23
CA TYR A 46 8.95 22.41 8.24
C TYR A 46 8.68 21.02 8.84
N SER A 47 9.12 20.75 10.07
CA SER A 47 8.86 19.48 10.75
C SER A 47 7.39 19.33 11.16
N ALA A 48 6.76 20.40 11.67
CA ALA A 48 5.35 20.39 12.06
C ALA A 48 4.44 20.10 10.86
N GLY A 49 4.62 20.84 9.76
CA GLY A 49 3.85 20.62 8.53
C GLY A 49 4.09 19.22 7.96
N ALA A 50 5.34 18.77 7.91
CA ALA A 50 5.67 17.47 7.33
C ALA A 50 5.10 16.30 8.15
N GLU A 51 5.22 16.32 9.48
CA GLU A 51 4.71 15.23 10.31
C GLU A 51 3.19 15.15 10.27
N VAL A 52 2.47 16.29 10.33
CA VAL A 52 1.01 16.29 10.16
C VAL A 52 0.61 15.75 8.79
N GLY A 53 1.26 16.22 7.72
CA GLY A 53 1.02 15.73 6.36
C GLY A 53 1.23 14.22 6.25
N ARG A 54 2.33 13.70 6.80
CA ARG A 54 2.64 12.26 6.81
C ARG A 54 1.54 11.44 7.49
N ARG A 55 1.08 11.86 8.67
CA ARG A 55 0.03 11.14 9.43
C ARG A 55 -1.30 11.13 8.69
N VAL A 56 -1.68 12.25 8.08
CA VAL A 56 -2.91 12.35 7.28
C VAL A 56 -2.81 11.47 6.03
N SER A 57 -1.70 11.54 5.29
CA SER A 57 -1.44 10.72 4.10
C SER A 57 -1.53 9.22 4.38
N GLN A 58 -0.98 8.76 5.50
CA GLN A 58 -1.00 7.35 5.90
C GLN A 58 -2.40 6.86 6.34
N SER A 59 -3.35 7.76 6.54
CA SER A 59 -4.64 7.49 7.18
C SER A 59 -5.85 7.74 6.26
N LEU A 60 -5.64 7.97 4.95
CA LEU A 60 -6.69 8.35 3.99
C LEU A 60 -7.86 7.35 3.89
N SER A 61 -7.61 6.08 4.19
CA SER A 61 -8.63 5.01 4.18
C SER A 61 -9.02 4.50 5.57
N SER A 62 -8.60 5.20 6.63
CA SER A 62 -8.86 4.79 8.02
C SER A 62 -10.23 5.26 8.53
N SER A 63 -10.71 4.60 9.59
CA SER A 63 -11.82 5.04 10.42
C SER A 63 -11.34 5.04 11.87
N PRO A 64 -11.36 6.18 12.60
CA PRO A 64 -11.94 7.49 12.24
C PRO A 64 -11.26 8.18 11.04
N GLU A 65 -11.96 9.14 10.41
CA GLU A 65 -11.38 10.01 9.38
C GLU A 65 -10.31 10.90 10.02
N VAL A 66 -9.07 10.83 9.50
CA VAL A 66 -7.95 11.62 10.02
C VAL A 66 -7.77 12.88 9.19
N ARG A 67 -7.78 14.03 9.86
CA ARG A 67 -7.55 15.37 9.30
C ARG A 67 -6.43 16.08 10.04
N GLY A 68 -5.82 17.08 9.42
CA GLY A 68 -4.72 17.85 10.01
C GLY A 68 -5.09 19.28 10.40
N LEU A 69 -4.42 19.78 11.42
CA LEU A 69 -4.41 21.19 11.81
C LEU A 69 -2.95 21.62 11.98
N VAL A 70 -2.52 22.65 11.25
CA VAL A 70 -1.18 23.21 11.38
C VAL A 70 -1.21 24.71 11.59
N ALA A 71 -0.27 25.23 12.36
CA ALA A 71 -0.16 26.67 12.57
C ALA A 71 1.30 27.13 12.48
N CYS A 72 1.51 28.27 11.83
CA CYS A 72 2.76 29.01 11.97
C CYS A 72 2.50 30.52 11.93
N GLY A 73 3.55 31.33 11.86
CA GLY A 73 3.41 32.78 11.80
C GLY A 73 2.41 33.28 10.75
N THR A 74 2.40 32.71 9.54
CA THR A 74 1.47 33.09 8.44
C THR A 74 0.52 31.97 8.00
N GLY A 75 0.73 30.74 8.50
CA GLY A 75 0.08 29.51 8.03
C GLY A 75 0.61 28.96 6.70
N ALA A 76 1.18 29.79 5.83
CA ALA A 76 1.61 29.37 4.48
C ALA A 76 2.75 28.34 4.51
N GLY A 77 3.76 28.55 5.35
CA GLY A 77 4.93 27.67 5.42
C GLY A 77 4.57 26.23 5.77
N VAL A 78 3.86 26.03 6.88
CA VAL A 78 3.40 24.69 7.31
C VAL A 78 2.49 24.02 6.29
N SER A 79 1.64 24.79 5.60
CA SER A 79 0.79 24.28 4.53
C SER A 79 1.60 23.71 3.36
N ILE A 80 2.69 24.39 2.96
CA ILE A 80 3.57 23.92 1.88
C ILE A 80 4.21 22.59 2.22
N PHE A 81 4.68 22.41 3.47
CA PHE A 81 5.32 21.16 3.90
C PHE A 81 4.31 20.02 4.07
N ALA A 82 3.11 20.29 4.58
CA ALA A 82 2.05 19.29 4.67
C ALA A 82 1.67 18.73 3.29
N ASN A 83 1.57 19.60 2.27
CA ASN A 83 1.26 19.23 0.89
C ASN A 83 2.36 18.40 0.17
N LYS A 84 3.51 18.12 0.81
CA LYS A 84 4.54 17.25 0.22
C LYS A 84 4.17 15.76 0.29
N PHE A 85 3.15 15.41 1.04
CA PHE A 85 2.75 14.02 1.26
C PHE A 85 1.57 13.66 0.35
N PRO A 86 1.58 12.49 -0.31
CA PRO A 86 0.53 12.07 -1.23
C PRO A 86 -0.86 12.11 -0.59
N GLY A 87 -1.84 12.66 -1.31
CA GLY A 87 -3.22 12.78 -0.86
C GLY A 87 -3.44 13.77 0.29
N VAL A 88 -2.45 14.62 0.61
CA VAL A 88 -2.64 15.76 1.50
C VAL A 88 -2.99 16.99 0.67
N TYR A 89 -4.09 17.63 1.06
CA TYR A 89 -4.58 18.88 0.51
C TYR A 89 -4.70 19.89 1.66
N ALA A 90 -3.58 20.50 2.00
CA ALA A 90 -3.46 21.53 3.01
C ALA A 90 -3.76 22.91 2.43
N ALA A 91 -4.61 23.67 3.12
CA ALA A 91 -4.97 25.03 2.72
C ALA A 91 -4.80 26.01 3.88
N ASN A 92 -4.21 27.17 3.59
CA ASN A 92 -4.11 28.28 4.53
C ASN A 92 -5.40 29.11 4.47
N CYS A 93 -6.11 29.21 5.59
CA CYS A 93 -7.34 29.98 5.69
C CYS A 93 -7.17 31.15 6.66
N LEU A 94 -7.51 32.35 6.20
CA LEU A 94 -7.51 33.57 7.01
C LEU A 94 -8.93 34.00 7.38
N THR A 95 -9.95 33.48 6.69
CA THR A 95 -11.36 33.79 6.89
C THR A 95 -12.23 32.52 6.84
N PRO A 96 -13.44 32.55 7.43
CA PRO A 96 -14.42 31.47 7.28
C PRO A 96 -14.78 31.21 5.81
N SER A 97 -14.81 32.26 4.98
CA SER A 97 -15.02 32.13 3.53
C SER A 97 -13.95 31.28 2.86
N ASP A 98 -12.68 31.44 3.25
CA ASP A 98 -11.59 30.59 2.76
C ASP A 98 -11.83 29.13 3.14
N ALA A 99 -12.24 28.88 4.39
CA ALA A 99 -12.55 27.54 4.89
C ALA A 99 -13.67 26.87 4.08
N ILE A 100 -14.74 27.60 3.75
CA ILE A 100 -15.83 27.07 2.91
C ILE A 100 -15.30 26.74 1.51
N ASN A 101 -14.58 27.69 0.90
CA ASN A 101 -14.06 27.53 -0.46
C ASN A 101 -13.13 26.32 -0.56
N THR A 102 -12.19 26.17 0.38
CA THR A 102 -11.22 25.08 0.31
C THR A 102 -11.84 23.70 0.56
N ARG A 103 -12.84 23.59 1.44
CA ARG A 103 -13.57 22.34 1.65
C ARG A 103 -14.43 21.99 0.46
N SER A 104 -15.15 22.96 -0.10
CA SER A 104 -16.04 22.75 -1.24
C SER A 104 -15.28 22.40 -2.53
N ILE A 105 -14.19 23.12 -2.82
CA ILE A 105 -13.48 23.03 -4.10
C ILE A 105 -12.32 22.03 -4.04
N ASN A 106 -11.54 22.03 -2.96
CA ASN A 106 -10.30 21.24 -2.87
C ASN A 106 -10.44 20.00 -2.00
N ASN A 107 -11.59 19.82 -1.33
CA ASN A 107 -11.77 18.81 -0.28
C ASN A 107 -10.61 18.82 0.75
N SER A 108 -10.11 20.00 1.13
CA SER A 108 -8.87 20.09 1.92
C SER A 108 -8.95 19.31 3.22
N ASN A 109 -7.99 18.44 3.47
CA ASN A 109 -7.94 17.56 4.64
C ASN A 109 -6.94 18.03 5.70
N VAL A 110 -6.23 19.13 5.45
CA VAL A 110 -5.39 19.82 6.43
C VAL A 110 -5.73 21.32 6.43
N LEU A 111 -6.07 21.85 7.60
CA LEU A 111 -6.27 23.29 7.81
C LEU A 111 -4.97 23.92 8.30
N ALA A 112 -4.50 24.96 7.61
CA ALA A 112 -3.40 25.80 8.08
C ALA A 112 -3.94 27.17 8.54
N VAL A 113 -3.47 27.63 9.71
CA VAL A 113 -3.88 28.91 10.31
C VAL A 113 -2.68 29.80 10.63
N SER A 114 -2.92 31.11 10.64
CA SER A 114 -1.91 32.14 10.92
C SER A 114 -1.92 32.55 12.40
N GLY A 115 -0.79 32.37 13.08
CA GLY A 115 -0.60 32.85 14.45
C GLY A 115 -0.42 34.36 14.57
N LYS A 116 0.00 35.05 13.50
CA LYS A 116 0.21 36.52 13.51
C LYS A 116 -0.98 37.33 13.00
N TYR A 117 -1.82 36.74 12.16
CA TYR A 117 -2.86 37.47 11.42
C TYR A 117 -4.28 37.00 11.72
N THR A 118 -4.46 36.02 12.61
CA THR A 118 -5.77 35.48 12.96
C THR A 118 -5.92 35.47 14.48
N SER A 119 -7.02 36.03 15.00
CA SER A 119 -7.33 35.95 16.42
C SER A 119 -7.87 34.56 16.79
N PRO A 120 -7.79 34.13 18.06
CA PRO A 120 -8.36 32.86 18.52
C PRO A 120 -9.84 32.68 18.17
N GLU A 121 -10.64 33.73 18.30
CA GLU A 121 -12.08 33.71 18.01
C GLU A 121 -12.33 33.44 16.53
N THR A 122 -11.64 34.18 15.66
CA THR A 122 -11.73 33.99 14.20
C THR A 122 -11.19 32.63 13.79
N ALA A 123 -10.10 32.14 14.40
CA ALA A 123 -9.55 30.82 14.09
C ALA A 123 -10.53 29.70 14.47
N ILE A 124 -11.23 29.83 15.60
CA ILE A 124 -12.28 28.89 16.01
C ILE A 124 -13.45 28.92 14.99
N GLU A 125 -13.83 30.09 14.51
CA GLU A 125 -14.86 30.23 13.46
C GLU A 125 -14.43 29.55 12.15
N ILE A 126 -13.18 29.78 11.71
CA ILE A 126 -12.57 29.14 10.54
C ILE A 126 -12.60 27.61 10.70
N LEU A 127 -12.13 27.10 11.83
CA LEU A 127 -12.05 25.66 12.10
C LEU A 127 -13.43 25.02 12.11
N ASN A 128 -14.40 25.62 12.80
CA ASN A 128 -15.77 25.10 12.84
C ASN A 128 -16.41 25.09 11.46
N THR A 129 -16.17 26.13 10.66
CA THR A 129 -16.65 26.23 9.29
C THR A 129 -16.03 25.13 8.45
N TRP A 130 -14.71 24.97 8.50
CA TRP A 130 -13.97 23.96 7.77
C TRP A 130 -14.41 22.52 8.12
N LEU A 131 -14.67 22.23 9.40
CA LEU A 131 -15.16 20.91 9.81
C LEU A 131 -16.57 20.62 9.29
N LYS A 132 -17.44 21.63 9.24
CA LYS A 132 -18.85 21.49 8.87
C LYS A 132 -19.10 21.54 7.37
N THR A 133 -18.21 22.13 6.57
CA THR A 133 -18.40 22.29 5.13
C THR A 133 -18.14 20.97 4.38
N PRO A 134 -19.15 20.40 3.70
CA PRO A 134 -18.97 19.23 2.84
C PRO A 134 -18.24 19.57 1.54
N PHE A 135 -17.65 18.55 0.92
CA PHE A 135 -17.12 18.68 -0.44
C PHE A 135 -18.24 18.99 -1.44
N LYS A 136 -17.95 19.79 -2.47
CA LYS A 136 -18.91 20.26 -3.49
C LYS A 136 -20.13 21.02 -2.93
N SER A 137 -20.06 21.58 -1.71
CA SER A 137 -21.14 22.43 -1.20
C SER A 137 -21.17 23.78 -1.92
N ALA A 138 -22.28 24.51 -1.86
CA ALA A 138 -22.28 25.92 -2.21
C ALA A 138 -21.19 26.69 -1.45
N CYS A 139 -20.47 27.58 -2.12
CA CYS A 139 -19.38 28.34 -1.51
C CYS A 139 -19.30 29.79 -2.02
N PRO A 140 -18.67 30.71 -1.27
CA PRO A 140 -18.49 32.11 -1.68
C PRO A 140 -17.86 32.29 -3.07
N ALA A 141 -16.91 31.42 -3.47
CA ALA A 141 -16.27 31.49 -4.78
C ALA A 141 -17.23 31.26 -5.98
N ASN A 142 -18.44 30.75 -5.73
CA ASN A 142 -19.49 30.55 -6.72
C ASN A 142 -20.79 31.30 -6.35
N ASP A 143 -20.67 32.45 -5.67
CA ASP A 143 -21.80 33.25 -5.16
C ASP A 143 -22.79 32.47 -4.29
N GLY A 144 -22.37 31.38 -3.65
CA GLY A 144 -23.26 30.49 -2.90
C GLY A 144 -24.25 29.69 -3.76
N LYS A 145 -24.04 29.61 -5.08
CA LYS A 145 -24.85 28.79 -5.99
C LYS A 145 -24.37 27.33 -5.97
N PRO A 146 -25.26 26.37 -6.26
CA PRO A 146 -24.84 25.00 -6.55
C PRO A 146 -23.88 24.95 -7.73
N TRP A 147 -23.04 23.91 -7.77
CA TRP A 147 -22.13 23.69 -8.88
C TRP A 147 -22.90 23.26 -10.13
N PRO A 148 -22.59 23.81 -11.31
CA PRO A 148 -23.05 23.24 -12.58
C PRO A 148 -22.58 21.80 -12.71
N GLN A 149 -23.35 20.94 -13.38
CA GLN A 149 -23.03 19.51 -13.53
C GLN A 149 -21.63 19.25 -14.09
N GLU A 150 -21.17 20.09 -15.01
CA GLU A 150 -19.82 20.03 -15.58
C GLU A 150 -18.74 20.24 -14.50
N ILE A 151 -18.95 21.21 -13.61
CA ILE A 151 -18.03 21.49 -12.51
C ILE A 151 -18.11 20.40 -11.44
N GLU A 152 -19.30 19.87 -11.13
CA GLU A 152 -19.40 18.72 -10.23
C GLU A 152 -18.60 17.52 -10.75
N SER A 153 -18.68 17.25 -12.05
CA SER A 153 -17.93 16.16 -12.69
C SER A 153 -16.43 16.42 -12.63
N PHE A 154 -15.98 17.65 -12.86
CA PHE A 154 -14.58 18.05 -12.68
C PHE A 154 -14.11 17.82 -11.23
N LEU A 155 -14.91 18.24 -10.25
CA LEU A 155 -14.57 18.09 -8.83
C LEU A 155 -14.47 16.60 -8.44
N ASP A 156 -15.36 15.74 -8.94
CA ASP A 156 -15.27 14.30 -8.71
C ASP A 156 -13.99 13.69 -9.28
N ASN A 157 -13.64 14.06 -10.52
CA ASN A 157 -12.42 13.58 -11.15
C ASN A 157 -11.16 14.14 -10.48
N SER A 158 -11.21 15.36 -9.94
CA SER A 158 -10.06 16.01 -9.32
C SER A 158 -9.47 15.19 -8.15
N LEU A 159 -10.28 14.47 -7.39
CA LEU A 159 -9.80 13.65 -6.28
C LEU A 159 -8.97 12.44 -6.75
N VAL A 160 -9.19 11.99 -7.99
CA VAL A 160 -8.46 10.89 -8.62
C VAL A 160 -7.25 11.41 -9.39
N GLU A 161 -7.37 12.57 -10.03
CA GLU A 161 -6.32 13.15 -10.87
C GLU A 161 -5.23 13.86 -10.06
N MET A 162 -5.58 14.61 -9.01
CA MET A 162 -4.61 15.38 -8.22
C MET A 162 -3.46 14.53 -7.65
N PRO A 163 -3.69 13.31 -7.11
CA PRO A 163 -2.61 12.44 -6.66
C PRO A 163 -1.64 12.00 -7.77
N GLU A 164 -2.05 12.02 -9.03
CA GLU A 164 -1.23 11.60 -10.18
C GLU A 164 -0.32 12.72 -10.71
N ILE A 165 -0.60 13.96 -10.33
CA ILE A 165 0.23 15.11 -10.73
C ILE A 165 1.66 14.93 -10.20
N GLY A 166 2.64 14.98 -11.11
CA GLY A 166 4.05 14.80 -10.78
C GLY A 166 4.50 13.35 -10.59
N LYS A 167 3.59 12.36 -10.74
CA LYS A 167 3.95 10.93 -10.82
C LYS A 167 4.38 10.50 -12.22
N GLU A 168 4.09 11.26 -13.27
CA GLU A 168 4.66 11.03 -14.60
C GLU A 168 6.19 11.15 -14.54
N GLY A 169 6.88 10.00 -14.58
CA GLY A 169 8.32 9.90 -14.40
C GLY A 169 8.78 9.37 -13.03
N ALA A 170 7.86 9.10 -12.10
CA ALA A 170 8.15 8.34 -10.88
C ALA A 170 8.34 6.86 -11.26
N VAL A 171 9.55 6.53 -11.68
CA VAL A 171 10.01 5.13 -11.80
C VAL A 171 9.74 4.47 -10.45
N ASP A 172 9.09 3.29 -10.44
CA ASP A 172 8.96 2.43 -9.26
C ASP A 172 10.34 2.38 -8.58
N THR A 173 10.51 3.08 -7.47
CA THR A 173 11.84 3.41 -6.92
C THR A 173 12.53 2.18 -6.34
N CYS A 174 11.77 1.10 -6.14
CA CYS A 174 12.33 -0.19 -5.79
C CYS A 174 12.82 -0.91 -7.06
N ALA A 175 14.12 -0.75 -7.35
CA ALA A 175 14.79 -1.49 -8.41
C ALA A 175 14.56 -3.01 -8.30
N VAL A 176 14.45 -3.54 -7.07
CA VAL A 176 14.13 -4.95 -6.82
C VAL A 176 12.69 -5.26 -7.26
N CYS A 177 11.70 -4.44 -6.92
CA CYS A 177 10.32 -4.64 -7.38
C CYS A 177 10.20 -4.52 -8.90
N CYS A 178 10.93 -3.61 -9.55
CA CYS A 178 10.98 -3.51 -11.01
C CYS A 178 11.57 -4.78 -11.66
N LEU A 179 12.67 -5.28 -11.12
CA LEU A 179 13.28 -6.54 -11.57
C LEU A 179 12.35 -7.74 -11.36
N VAL A 180 11.62 -7.75 -10.24
CA VAL A 180 10.62 -8.78 -9.92
C VAL A 180 9.43 -8.68 -10.87
N LYS A 181 8.77 -7.51 -10.99
CA LYS A 181 7.56 -7.31 -11.81
C LYS A 181 7.79 -7.59 -13.30
N ASN A 182 8.96 -7.24 -13.82
CA ASN A 182 9.29 -7.41 -15.24
C ASN A 182 10.13 -8.68 -15.49
N ARG A 183 10.08 -9.68 -14.61
CA ARG A 183 10.78 -10.95 -14.83
C ARG A 183 10.04 -11.78 -15.87
N GLU A 184 10.65 -12.01 -17.02
CA GLU A 184 10.20 -13.03 -17.96
C GLU A 184 10.74 -14.40 -17.55
N LEU A 185 9.84 -15.38 -17.40
CA LEU A 185 10.18 -16.79 -17.16
C LEU A 185 10.12 -17.55 -18.49
N ASN A 186 11.16 -18.31 -18.80
CA ASN A 186 11.23 -19.13 -20.00
C ASN A 186 10.65 -20.53 -19.71
N PRO A 187 9.90 -21.15 -20.64
CA PRO A 187 9.44 -22.54 -20.47
C PRO A 187 10.59 -23.51 -20.14
N ILE A 188 10.31 -24.50 -19.29
CA ILE A 188 11.23 -25.61 -19.03
C ILE A 188 10.88 -26.72 -20.02
N ASP A 189 11.73 -26.94 -21.03
CA ASP A 189 11.44 -27.87 -22.13
C ASP A 189 11.11 -29.30 -21.65
N ILE A 190 11.72 -29.72 -20.53
CA ILE A 190 11.59 -31.08 -20.00
C ILE A 190 10.44 -31.27 -18.99
N ILE A 191 9.75 -30.20 -18.55
CA ILE A 191 8.63 -30.30 -17.61
C ILE A 191 7.41 -29.48 -18.09
N PRO A 192 6.34 -30.14 -18.55
CA PRO A 192 5.12 -29.46 -18.95
C PRO A 192 4.52 -28.57 -17.86
N GLY A 193 4.22 -27.32 -18.22
CA GLY A 193 3.65 -26.33 -17.31
C GLY A 193 4.66 -25.66 -16.37
N GLY A 194 5.94 -26.04 -16.45
CA GLY A 194 7.04 -25.38 -15.75
C GLY A 194 7.66 -24.26 -16.59
N SER A 195 8.07 -23.18 -15.91
CA SER A 195 8.85 -22.09 -16.47
C SER A 195 9.88 -21.61 -15.45
N MET A 196 11.04 -21.16 -15.91
CA MET A 196 12.10 -20.68 -15.03
C MET A 196 12.87 -19.50 -15.59
N LYS A 197 13.50 -18.76 -14.69
CA LYS A 197 14.54 -17.79 -15.00
C LYS A 197 15.73 -18.06 -14.10
N ILE A 198 16.83 -18.50 -14.71
CA ILE A 198 18.12 -18.58 -14.02
C ILE A 198 18.60 -17.16 -13.74
N VAL A 199 18.83 -16.86 -12.46
CA VAL A 199 19.37 -15.56 -12.01
C VAL A 199 20.86 -15.62 -11.72
N ARG A 200 21.41 -16.83 -11.56
CA ARG A 200 22.83 -17.11 -11.41
C ARG A 200 23.10 -18.53 -11.90
N GLU A 201 24.15 -18.73 -12.68
CA GLU A 201 24.46 -20.07 -13.22
C GLU A 201 25.26 -20.96 -12.24
N SER A 202 26.14 -20.41 -11.41
CA SER A 202 26.99 -21.22 -10.52
C SER A 202 27.32 -20.53 -9.18
N PRO A 203 26.95 -21.13 -8.03
CA PRO A 203 25.90 -22.16 -7.89
C PRO A 203 24.59 -21.68 -8.52
N THR A 204 23.84 -22.62 -9.12
CA THR A 204 22.62 -22.26 -9.84
C THR A 204 21.56 -21.72 -8.89
N SER A 205 20.95 -20.60 -9.26
CA SER A 205 19.77 -20.07 -8.57
C SER A 205 18.75 -19.62 -9.60
N ALA A 206 17.49 -19.92 -9.35
CA ALA A 206 16.42 -19.62 -10.30
C ALA A 206 15.10 -19.28 -9.58
N PHE A 207 14.29 -18.48 -10.25
CA PHE A 207 12.85 -18.46 -10.00
C PHE A 207 12.20 -19.51 -10.88
N VAL A 208 11.34 -20.33 -10.29
CA VAL A 208 10.63 -21.41 -10.99
C VAL A 208 9.15 -21.27 -10.71
N ARG A 209 8.34 -21.38 -11.76
CA ARG A 209 6.89 -21.31 -11.69
C ARG A 209 6.26 -22.49 -12.39
N PHE A 210 5.27 -23.08 -11.75
CA PHE A 210 4.43 -24.13 -12.31
C PHE A 210 2.96 -23.72 -12.31
N LYS A 211 2.24 -24.16 -13.34
CA LYS A 211 0.79 -23.99 -13.42
C LYS A 211 0.06 -24.92 -12.46
N ALA A 212 -1.10 -24.48 -11.98
CA ALA A 212 -1.99 -25.31 -11.18
C ALA A 212 -2.28 -26.63 -11.90
N GLY A 213 -2.17 -27.76 -11.18
CA GLY A 213 -2.36 -29.10 -11.72
C GLY A 213 -1.11 -29.73 -12.36
N SER A 214 0.00 -28.98 -12.50
CA SER A 214 1.26 -29.57 -12.95
C SER A 214 1.78 -30.62 -11.97
N VAL A 215 2.54 -31.58 -12.51
CA VAL A 215 3.19 -32.66 -11.78
C VAL A 215 4.63 -32.78 -12.25
N GLU A 216 5.56 -32.89 -11.31
CA GLU A 216 6.92 -33.35 -11.58
C GLU A 216 6.96 -34.85 -11.30
N PRO A 217 7.29 -35.69 -12.31
CA PRO A 217 7.53 -37.12 -12.11
C PRO A 217 8.63 -37.35 -11.07
N ALA A 218 8.69 -38.55 -10.47
CA ALA A 218 9.82 -38.95 -9.64
C ALA A 218 11.15 -38.67 -10.37
N HIS A 219 11.99 -37.89 -9.73
CA HIS A 219 13.28 -37.49 -10.27
C HIS A 219 14.28 -37.24 -9.15
N HIS A 220 15.55 -37.14 -9.52
CA HIS A 220 16.63 -36.73 -8.63
C HIS A 220 17.58 -35.76 -9.31
N HIS A 221 18.42 -35.13 -8.49
CA HIS A 221 19.46 -34.18 -8.89
C HIS A 221 20.84 -34.66 -8.41
N THR A 222 21.91 -34.24 -9.10
CA THR A 222 23.28 -34.53 -8.62
C THR A 222 23.61 -33.73 -7.38
N PHE A 223 23.07 -32.52 -7.26
CA PHE A 223 23.30 -31.61 -6.15
C PHE A 223 22.07 -31.44 -5.28
N GLY A 224 22.28 -31.17 -4.00
CA GLY A 224 21.21 -30.77 -3.11
C GLY A 224 20.67 -29.40 -3.51
N HIS A 225 19.41 -29.14 -3.17
CA HIS A 225 18.80 -27.85 -3.42
C HIS A 225 17.89 -27.40 -2.30
N ASP A 226 17.89 -26.08 -2.10
CA ASP A 226 17.02 -25.34 -1.21
C ASP A 226 15.90 -24.71 -2.01
N LEU A 227 14.68 -24.71 -1.48
CA LEU A 227 13.61 -23.89 -2.04
C LEU A 227 12.81 -23.15 -0.97
N VAL A 228 12.28 -21.98 -1.35
CA VAL A 228 11.26 -21.23 -0.60
C VAL A 228 10.07 -20.98 -1.52
N VAL A 229 8.87 -21.30 -1.06
CA VAL A 229 7.62 -20.99 -1.78
C VAL A 229 7.30 -19.50 -1.63
N ILE A 230 7.12 -18.82 -2.76
CA ILE A 230 6.81 -17.39 -2.84
C ILE A 230 5.32 -17.19 -3.09
N GLU A 231 4.71 -18.07 -3.88
CA GLU A 231 3.30 -18.03 -4.27
C GLU A 231 2.77 -19.44 -4.44
N GLY A 232 1.49 -19.65 -4.15
CA GLY A 232 0.79 -20.91 -4.39
C GLY A 232 1.04 -22.00 -3.34
N LYS A 233 0.74 -23.23 -3.75
CA LYS A 233 0.75 -24.42 -2.88
C LYS A 233 1.17 -25.67 -3.66
N LYS A 234 2.10 -26.43 -3.08
CA LYS A 234 2.58 -27.70 -3.65
C LYS A 234 2.79 -28.78 -2.58
N SER A 235 2.80 -30.04 -3.02
CA SER A 235 3.23 -31.17 -2.18
C SER A 235 4.45 -31.82 -2.80
N VAL A 236 5.44 -32.14 -1.96
CA VAL A 236 6.66 -32.84 -2.33
C VAL A 236 6.69 -34.17 -1.60
N TRP A 237 6.75 -35.25 -2.36
CA TRP A 237 6.96 -36.60 -1.84
C TRP A 237 8.42 -36.95 -1.98
N ASN A 238 9.15 -37.04 -0.87
CA ASN A 238 10.49 -37.61 -0.87
C ASN A 238 10.36 -39.13 -0.80
N LEU A 239 10.53 -39.80 -1.94
CA LEU A 239 10.35 -41.24 -2.09
C LEU A 239 11.49 -42.03 -1.44
N THR A 240 12.69 -41.45 -1.39
CA THR A 240 13.85 -42.03 -0.69
C THR A 240 13.57 -42.17 0.81
N LYS A 241 13.02 -41.11 1.42
CA LYS A 241 12.74 -41.06 2.86
C LYS A 241 11.34 -41.53 3.25
N LYS A 242 10.45 -41.68 2.26
CA LYS A 242 9.02 -41.99 2.46
C LYS A 242 8.31 -40.91 3.29
N GLU A 243 8.64 -39.66 3.00
CA GLU A 243 8.09 -38.48 3.67
C GLU A 243 7.34 -37.62 2.65
N ARG A 244 6.35 -36.87 3.15
CA ARG A 244 5.57 -35.92 2.35
C ARG A 244 5.60 -34.56 3.04
N TYR A 245 5.81 -33.54 2.23
CA TYR A 245 5.86 -32.15 2.64
C TYR A 245 4.80 -31.36 1.88
N ASP A 246 3.82 -30.83 2.58
CA ASP A 246 2.83 -29.91 2.01
C ASP A 246 3.32 -28.48 2.26
N LEU A 247 3.66 -27.76 1.19
CA LEU A 247 4.32 -26.46 1.25
C LEU A 247 3.37 -25.35 0.75
N THR A 248 3.37 -24.25 1.49
CA THR A 248 2.62 -23.01 1.24
C THR A 248 3.56 -21.80 1.29
N VAL A 249 3.05 -20.61 1.00
CA VAL A 249 3.83 -19.35 0.96
C VAL A 249 4.67 -19.18 2.24
N GLY A 250 5.98 -19.03 2.05
CA GLY A 250 6.96 -18.86 3.13
C GLY A 250 7.61 -20.16 3.62
N ASP A 251 7.07 -21.32 3.26
CA ASP A 251 7.66 -22.61 3.63
C ASP A 251 8.96 -22.87 2.88
N TYR A 252 9.91 -23.49 3.59
CA TYR A 252 11.22 -23.87 3.09
C TYR A 252 11.38 -25.40 3.07
N LEU A 253 12.02 -25.92 2.02
CA LEU A 253 12.39 -27.32 1.95
C LEU A 253 13.81 -27.47 1.37
N PHE A 254 14.63 -28.27 2.06
CA PHE A 254 15.89 -28.76 1.52
C PHE A 254 15.73 -30.21 1.03
N THR A 255 16.11 -30.45 -0.21
CA THR A 255 16.20 -31.80 -0.78
C THR A 255 17.67 -32.16 -0.94
N PRO A 256 18.17 -33.18 -0.21
CA PRO A 256 19.54 -33.67 -0.38
C PRO A 256 19.83 -34.18 -1.79
N ALA A 257 21.10 -34.12 -2.19
CA ALA A 257 21.57 -34.73 -3.43
C ALA A 257 21.15 -36.20 -3.52
N ARG A 258 20.68 -36.63 -4.70
CA ARG A 258 20.22 -37.98 -5.01
C ARG A 258 18.96 -38.47 -4.28
N ASP A 259 18.33 -37.67 -3.42
CA ASP A 259 17.00 -38.02 -2.94
C ASP A 259 16.01 -37.96 -4.10
N VAL A 260 15.27 -39.05 -4.31
CA VAL A 260 14.23 -39.14 -5.34
C VAL A 260 12.97 -38.51 -4.80
N HIS A 261 12.40 -37.59 -5.55
CA HIS A 261 11.16 -36.94 -5.14
C HIS A 261 10.21 -36.68 -6.31
N ARG A 262 8.93 -36.57 -5.96
CA ARG A 262 7.81 -36.29 -6.86
C ARG A 262 7.07 -35.07 -6.36
N VAL A 263 6.50 -34.25 -7.24
CA VAL A 263 5.83 -33.00 -6.85
C VAL A 263 4.48 -32.84 -7.53
N LYS A 264 3.50 -32.30 -6.80
CA LYS A 264 2.21 -31.84 -7.33
C LYS A 264 1.99 -30.38 -6.98
N TYR A 265 1.54 -29.61 -7.96
CA TYR A 265 1.16 -28.20 -7.79
C TYR A 265 -0.35 -28.07 -7.76
N TYR A 266 -0.90 -27.53 -6.67
CA TYR A 266 -2.36 -27.37 -6.52
C TYR A 266 -2.85 -26.02 -7.01
N GLU A 267 -1.97 -25.03 -6.99
CA GLU A 267 -2.21 -23.66 -7.45
C GLU A 267 -1.09 -23.25 -8.41
N ASP A 268 -1.25 -22.13 -9.12
CA ASP A 268 -0.12 -21.49 -9.80
C ASP A 268 0.93 -21.18 -8.73
N THR A 269 2.05 -21.89 -8.78
CA THR A 269 3.02 -21.91 -7.69
C THR A 269 4.35 -21.38 -8.18
N GLU A 270 4.90 -20.42 -7.46
CA GLU A 270 6.25 -19.90 -7.69
C GLU A 270 7.14 -20.11 -6.47
N PHE A 271 8.38 -20.49 -6.72
CA PHE A 271 9.38 -20.65 -5.68
C PHE A 271 10.75 -20.18 -6.18
N PHE A 272 11.56 -19.70 -5.23
CA PHE A 272 12.98 -19.50 -5.46
C PHE A 272 13.73 -20.75 -5.04
N ILE A 273 14.65 -21.20 -5.89
CA ILE A 273 15.42 -22.42 -5.68
C ILE A 273 16.90 -22.17 -5.93
N LYS A 274 17.73 -22.80 -5.10
CA LYS A 274 19.19 -22.74 -5.17
C LYS A 274 19.74 -24.16 -5.13
N TRP A 275 20.56 -24.50 -6.12
CA TRP A 275 21.34 -25.74 -6.14
C TRP A 275 22.76 -25.45 -5.66
N ASP A 276 23.38 -26.40 -4.97
CA ASP A 276 24.79 -26.29 -4.59
C ASP A 276 25.75 -26.36 -5.79
N GLY A 277 25.26 -26.80 -6.96
CA GLY A 277 26.02 -26.94 -8.21
C GLY A 277 25.29 -26.38 -9.43
N HIS A 278 25.41 -27.08 -10.55
CA HIS A 278 24.65 -26.75 -11.76
C HIS A 278 23.25 -27.35 -11.70
N TRP A 279 22.30 -26.73 -12.41
CA TRP A 279 20.98 -27.32 -12.62
C TRP A 279 21.10 -28.57 -13.48
N ASP A 280 20.60 -29.67 -12.94
CA ASP A 280 20.39 -30.93 -13.63
C ASP A 280 19.10 -31.58 -13.11
N MET A 281 18.56 -32.54 -13.85
CA MET A 281 17.40 -33.32 -13.41
C MET A 281 17.37 -34.64 -14.15
N PHE A 282 17.21 -35.74 -13.42
CA PHE A 282 17.13 -37.09 -13.96
C PHE A 282 15.79 -37.70 -13.57
N PHE A 283 14.96 -38.01 -14.56
CA PHE A 283 13.66 -38.65 -14.32
C PHE A 283 13.83 -40.13 -14.04
N ASP A 284 13.22 -40.59 -12.95
CA ASP A 284 13.15 -41.99 -12.52
C ASP A 284 11.82 -42.66 -12.90
N GLU A 285 10.84 -41.89 -13.36
CA GLU A 285 9.57 -42.37 -13.89
C GLU A 285 8.99 -41.42 -14.96
N ASP A 286 7.97 -41.88 -15.69
CA ASP A 286 7.21 -41.07 -16.63
C ASP A 286 6.04 -40.30 -15.97
N LEU A 287 5.51 -39.30 -16.68
CA LEU A 287 4.47 -38.42 -16.17
C LEU A 287 3.12 -39.12 -15.91
N GLU A 288 2.78 -40.17 -16.66
CA GLU A 288 1.54 -40.91 -16.45
C GLU A 288 1.62 -41.75 -15.18
N THR A 289 2.75 -42.43 -14.98
CA THR A 289 3.06 -43.15 -13.73
C THR A 289 2.98 -42.21 -12.52
N ALA A 290 3.56 -41.02 -12.63
CA ALA A 290 3.53 -40.02 -11.56
C ALA A 290 2.10 -39.59 -11.19
N LYS A 291 1.27 -39.27 -12.20
CA LYS A 291 -0.13 -38.87 -12.00
C LYS A 291 -0.94 -39.98 -11.35
N ASN A 292 -0.82 -41.21 -11.84
CA ASN A 292 -1.53 -42.36 -11.29
C ASN A 292 -1.15 -42.63 -9.82
N ALA A 293 0.15 -42.54 -9.49
CA ALA A 293 0.62 -42.73 -8.12
C ALA A 293 0.06 -41.67 -7.15
N ILE A 294 0.06 -40.41 -7.58
CA ILE A 294 -0.51 -39.29 -6.82
C ILE A 294 -2.02 -39.47 -6.63
N ASP A 295 -2.76 -39.79 -7.69
CA ASP A 295 -4.21 -39.91 -7.62
C ASP A 295 -4.62 -41.05 -6.69
N LYS A 296 -3.89 -42.17 -6.73
CA LYS A 296 -4.07 -43.28 -5.79
C LYS A 296 -3.83 -42.86 -4.34
N GLU A 297 -2.77 -42.11 -4.07
CA GLU A 297 -2.44 -41.67 -2.70
C GLU A 297 -3.45 -40.65 -2.16
N LEU A 298 -3.96 -39.77 -3.04
CA LEU A 298 -4.99 -38.79 -2.68
C LEU A 298 -6.40 -39.38 -2.64
N GLY A 299 -6.56 -40.69 -2.92
CA GLY A 299 -7.86 -41.37 -2.93
C GLY A 299 -8.80 -40.90 -4.06
N LEU A 300 -8.22 -40.43 -5.17
CA LEU A 300 -8.95 -39.90 -6.34
C LEU A 300 -9.24 -40.98 -7.39
N THR A 301 -8.64 -42.17 -7.25
CA THR A 301 -8.91 -43.36 -8.06
C THR A 301 -9.03 -44.59 -7.16
N ASN A 302 -9.98 -45.48 -7.50
CA ASN A 302 -10.19 -46.79 -6.84
C ASN A 302 -9.19 -47.83 -7.34
#